data_AF-A0A1I1ZV87-F1
#
_entry.id   AF-A0A1I1ZV87-F1
#
_cell.length_a   1.000
_cell.length_b   1.000
_cell.length_c   1.000
_cell.angle_alpha   90.00
_cell.angle_beta   90.00
_cell.angle_gamma   90.00
#
_symmetry.space_group_name_H-M   'P 1'
#
loop_
_entity.id
_entity.type
_entity.pdbx_description
1 polymer ?
#
loop_
_entity_poly.entity_id
_entity_poly.type
_entity_poly.pdbx_seq_one_letter_code
_entity_poly.pdbx_strand_id
1 'polypeptide(L)'
;MKNIIVTMAIVVLMTTIAGYQGLLNRSLRLEKQLKFAADEGGATASLFIDNKAYGEGILRFDKEAATKKISRIVQENLKNFGIDGEKEIEFFDENQERPYVRVTVKSQGYEAQSLYELRSPF
;
A
#
# COMPACT_ATOMS: atom_id res chain seq x y z
N MET A 1 53.61 5.01 -1.66
CA MET A 1 52.61 6.09 -1.46
C MET A 1 51.46 6.04 -2.47
N LYS A 2 51.70 6.03 -3.80
CA LYS A 2 50.63 5.98 -4.81
C LYS A 2 49.64 4.82 -4.62
N ASN A 3 50.13 3.62 -4.35
CA ASN A 3 49.26 2.44 -4.16
C ASN A 3 48.38 2.55 -2.91
N ILE A 4 48.89 3.13 -1.82
CA ILE A 4 48.12 3.32 -0.57
C ILE A 4 46.98 4.33 -0.80
N ILE A 5 47.25 5.43 -1.52
CA ILE A 5 46.25 6.44 -1.86
C ILE A 5 45.16 5.83 -2.74
N VAL A 6 45.53 5.05 -3.76
CA VAL A 6 44.56 4.36 -4.64
C VAL A 6 43.73 3.35 -3.85
N THR A 7 44.34 2.56 -2.98
CA THR A 7 43.61 1.61 -2.13
C THR A 7 42.64 2.31 -1.19
N MET A 8 43.05 3.42 -0.55
CA MET A 8 42.16 4.21 0.31
C MET A 8 40.98 4.80 -0.48
N ALA A 9 41.22 5.32 -1.69
CA ALA A 9 40.16 5.82 -2.55
C ALA A 9 39.15 4.73 -2.92
N ILE A 10 39.61 3.51 -3.23
CA ILE A 10 38.73 2.36 -3.51
C ILE A 10 37.91 1.99 -2.28
N VAL A 11 38.52 1.97 -1.08
CA VAL A 11 37.80 1.66 0.16
C VAL A 11 36.70 2.70 0.43
N VAL A 12 36.99 3.99 0.28
CA VAL A 12 36.00 5.07 0.44
C VAL A 12 34.86 4.93 -0.58
N LEU A 13 35.18 4.59 -1.83
CA LEU A 13 34.17 4.37 -2.86
C LEU A 13 33.26 3.19 -2.50
N MET A 14 33.84 2.06 -2.07
CA MET A 14 33.09 0.85 -1.71
C MET A 14 32.18 1.07 -0.50
N THR A 15 32.66 1.73 0.56
CA THR A 15 31.83 2.03 1.74
C THR A 15 30.70 3.00 1.41
N THR A 16 30.96 3.95 0.51
CA THR A 16 29.93 4.88 0.02
C THR A 16 28.85 4.14 -0.76
N ILE A 17 29.23 3.27 -1.70
CA ILE A 17 28.29 2.44 -2.47
C ILE A 17 27.46 1.55 -1.54
N ALA A 18 28.09 0.88 -0.58
CA ALA A 18 27.38 0.04 0.40
C ALA A 18 26.39 0.86 1.25
N GLY A 19 26.77 2.07 1.64
CA GLY A 19 25.89 3.01 2.35
C GLY A 19 24.65 3.37 1.52
N TYR A 20 24.83 3.73 0.25
CA TYR A 20 23.73 4.03 -0.66
C TYR A 20 22.81 2.82 -0.90
N GLN A 21 23.37 1.62 -1.09
CA GLN A 21 22.57 0.40 -1.22
C GLN A 21 21.73 0.13 0.04
N GLY A 22 22.30 0.39 1.23
CA GLY A 22 21.57 0.28 2.50
C GLY A 22 20.37 1.24 2.57
N LEU A 23 20.56 2.49 2.14
CA LEU A 23 19.49 3.48 2.09
C LEU A 23 18.39 3.10 1.09
N LEU A 24 18.78 2.73 -0.14
CA LEU A 24 17.85 2.31 -1.19
C LEU A 24 17.02 1.09 -0.76
N ASN A 25 17.65 0.10 -0.12
CA ASN A 25 16.95 -1.08 0.37
C ASN A 25 15.94 -0.74 1.47
N ARG A 26 16.25 0.23 2.34
CA ARG A 26 15.30 0.71 3.35
C ARG A 26 14.10 1.41 2.71
N SER A 27 14.34 2.30 1.75
CA SER A 27 13.27 2.97 1.01
C SER A 27 12.38 1.98 0.26
N LEU A 28 12.98 1.03 -0.46
CA LEU A 28 12.24 0.01 -1.20
C LEU A 28 11.43 -0.89 -0.27
N ARG A 29 11.97 -1.21 0.91
CA ARG A 29 11.23 -1.99 1.91
C ARG A 29 10.02 -1.22 2.43
N LEU A 30 10.17 0.06 2.72
CA LEU A 30 9.07 0.91 3.17
C LEU A 30 7.97 0.97 2.11
N GLU A 31 8.32 1.25 0.85
CA GLU A 31 7.37 1.28 -0.26
C GLU A 31 6.59 -0.03 -0.40
N LYS A 32 7.28 -1.18 -0.33
CA LYS A 32 6.63 -2.50 -0.36
C LYS A 32 5.69 -2.74 0.81
N GLN A 33 6.05 -2.30 2.01
CA GLN A 33 5.21 -2.45 3.21
C GLN A 33 3.95 -1.58 3.13
N LEU A 34 4.07 -0.34 2.63
CA LEU A 34 2.92 0.54 2.38
C LEU A 34 2.00 -0.06 1.30
N LYS A 35 2.59 -0.57 0.21
CA LYS A 35 1.85 -1.21 -0.88
C LYS A 35 1.10 -2.45 -0.41
N PHE A 36 1.75 -3.29 0.41
CA PHE A 36 1.11 -4.44 1.04
C PHE A 36 -0.11 -4.04 1.88
N ALA A 37 0.03 -3.02 2.73
CA ALA A 37 -1.08 -2.54 3.55
C ALA A 37 -2.25 -2.01 2.68
N ALA A 38 -1.93 -1.27 1.62
CA ALA A 38 -2.93 -0.77 0.67
C ALA A 38 -3.64 -1.91 -0.06
N ASP A 39 -2.90 -2.92 -0.54
CA ASP A 39 -3.44 -4.07 -1.27
C ASP A 39 -4.33 -4.96 -0.40
N GLU A 40 -3.93 -5.22 0.85
CA GLU A 40 -4.81 -5.91 1.80
C GLU A 40 -6.07 -5.11 2.11
N GLY A 41 -5.97 -3.78 2.19
CA GLY A 41 -7.13 -2.90 2.32
C GLY A 41 -8.08 -3.03 1.13
N GLY A 42 -7.57 -2.94 -0.10
CA GLY A 42 -8.36 -3.08 -1.31
C GLY A 42 -9.03 -4.46 -1.42
N ALA A 43 -8.27 -5.53 -1.18
CA ALA A 43 -8.79 -6.90 -1.16
C ALA A 43 -9.87 -7.10 -0.09
N THR A 44 -9.66 -6.52 1.11
CA THR A 44 -10.66 -6.56 2.19
C THR A 44 -11.97 -5.91 1.74
N ALA A 45 -11.92 -4.78 1.05
CA ALA A 45 -13.12 -4.08 0.59
C ALA A 45 -14.02 -4.96 -0.27
N SER A 46 -13.43 -5.83 -1.10
CA SER A 46 -14.18 -6.74 -1.98
C SER A 46 -15.05 -7.76 -1.24
N LEU A 47 -14.78 -8.00 0.04
CA LEU A 47 -15.58 -8.89 0.89
C LEU A 47 -16.84 -8.21 1.44
N PHE A 48 -16.98 -6.89 1.29
CA PHE A 48 -18.08 -6.10 1.84
C PHE A 48 -18.94 -5.54 0.72
N ILE A 49 -19.80 -6.40 0.19
CA ILE A 49 -20.81 -6.06 -0.80
C ILE A 49 -22.10 -5.66 -0.07
N ASP A 50 -22.78 -4.62 -0.56
CA ASP A 50 -24.13 -4.29 -0.11
C ASP A 50 -25.10 -5.37 -0.61
N ASN A 51 -25.48 -6.27 0.29
CA ASN A 51 -26.37 -7.39 -0.01
C ASN A 51 -27.75 -6.96 -0.52
N LYS A 52 -28.24 -5.78 -0.10
CA LYS A 52 -29.54 -5.27 -0.54
C LYS A 52 -29.47 -4.82 -2.00
N ALA A 53 -28.47 -4.00 -2.32
CA ALA A 53 -28.21 -3.58 -3.70
C ALA A 53 -27.89 -4.77 -4.61
N TYR A 54 -27.11 -5.74 -4.10
CA TYR A 54 -26.77 -6.96 -4.84
C TYR A 54 -28.01 -7.80 -5.17
N GLY A 55 -28.97 -7.91 -4.25
CA GLY A 55 -30.26 -8.57 -4.48
C GLY A 55 -31.10 -7.90 -5.58
N GLU A 56 -30.86 -6.61 -5.85
CA GLU A 56 -31.47 -5.83 -6.93
C GLU A 56 -30.64 -5.88 -8.24
N GLY A 57 -29.55 -6.67 -8.27
CA GLY A 57 -28.64 -6.78 -9.41
C GLY A 57 -27.63 -5.64 -9.52
N ILE A 58 -27.50 -4.81 -8.48
CA ILE A 58 -26.61 -3.64 -8.45
C ILE A 58 -25.38 -3.98 -7.61
N LEU A 59 -24.21 -4.00 -8.23
CA LEU A 59 -22.94 -4.16 -7.54
C LEU A 59 -22.56 -2.85 -6.82
N ARG A 60 -22.49 -2.88 -5.49
CA ARG A 60 -22.04 -1.76 -4.64
C ARG A 60 -21.30 -2.26 -3.41
N PHE A 61 -20.43 -1.43 -2.87
CA PHE A 61 -19.76 -1.73 -1.61
C PHE A 61 -20.65 -1.30 -0.43
N ASP A 62 -20.64 -2.10 0.64
CA ASP A 62 -21.07 -1.61 1.95
C ASP A 62 -19.98 -0.67 2.49
N LYS A 63 -20.10 0.62 2.16
CA LYS A 63 -19.08 1.64 2.45
C LYS A 63 -18.76 1.72 3.95
N GLU A 64 -19.75 1.58 4.82
CA GLU A 64 -19.56 1.73 6.27
C GLU A 64 -18.81 0.53 6.85
N ALA A 65 -19.27 -0.70 6.55
CA ALA A 65 -18.63 -1.92 7.02
C ALA A 65 -17.22 -2.08 6.43
N ALA A 66 -17.08 -1.80 5.12
CA ALA A 66 -15.80 -1.84 4.41
C ALA A 66 -14.81 -0.86 5.03
N THR A 67 -15.19 0.42 5.20
CA THR A 67 -14.30 1.46 5.75
C THR A 67 -13.79 1.08 7.13
N LYS A 68 -14.66 0.58 8.01
CA LYS A 68 -14.28 0.15 9.37
C LYS A 68 -13.27 -1.00 9.33
N LYS A 69 -13.49 -2.01 8.47
CA LYS A 69 -12.61 -3.18 8.40
C LYS A 69 -11.27 -2.86 7.73
N ILE A 70 -11.29 -2.14 6.62
CA ILE A 70 -10.10 -1.66 5.91
C ILE A 70 -9.25 -0.84 6.87
N SER A 71 -9.87 0.12 7.57
CA SER A 71 -9.16 0.99 8.50
C SER A 71 -8.42 0.20 9.58
N ARG A 72 -9.08 -0.83 10.13
CA ARG A 72 -8.47 -1.70 11.14
C ARG A 72 -7.31 -2.51 10.58
N ILE A 73 -7.48 -3.15 9.42
CA ILE A 73 -6.43 -3.99 8.80
C ILE A 73 -5.21 -3.17 8.39
N VAL A 74 -5.43 -2.03 7.72
CA VAL A 74 -4.35 -1.13 7.33
C VAL A 74 -3.59 -0.65 8.57
N GLN A 75 -4.30 -0.27 9.64
CA GLN A 75 -3.66 0.18 10.88
C GLN A 75 -2.91 -0.95 11.60
N GLU A 76 -3.45 -2.16 11.64
CA GLU A 76 -2.77 -3.35 12.18
C GLU A 76 -1.48 -3.65 11.40
N ASN A 77 -1.52 -3.60 10.07
CA ASN A 77 -0.34 -3.80 9.22
C ASN A 77 0.73 -2.73 9.42
N LEU A 78 0.34 -1.45 9.43
CA LEU A 78 1.27 -0.35 9.71
C LEU A 78 1.94 -0.51 11.08
N LYS A 79 1.16 -0.86 12.11
CA LYS A 79 1.67 -1.15 13.45
C LYS A 79 2.64 -2.34 13.46
N ASN A 80 2.32 -3.43 12.75
CA ASN A 80 3.17 -4.61 12.64
C ASN A 80 4.51 -4.30 11.95
N PHE A 81 4.51 -3.37 11.00
CA PHE A 81 5.73 -2.90 10.35
C PHE A 81 6.47 -1.82 11.13
N GLY A 82 5.89 -1.30 12.22
CA GLY A 82 6.45 -0.19 13.00
C GLY A 82 6.44 1.14 12.23
N ILE A 83 5.48 1.31 11.33
CA ILE A 83 5.33 2.49 10.48
C ILE A 83 4.18 3.33 11.03
N ASP A 84 4.42 4.63 11.25
CA ASP A 84 3.35 5.59 11.49
C ASP A 84 2.91 6.17 10.14
N GLY A 85 1.62 6.10 9.83
CA GLY A 85 1.11 6.41 8.51
C GLY A 85 -0.38 6.64 8.48
N GLU A 86 -0.80 7.39 7.47
CA GLU A 86 -2.18 7.76 7.23
C GLU A 86 -2.75 6.94 6.08
N LYS A 87 -4.07 6.82 6.07
CA LYS A 87 -4.81 6.06 5.06
C LYS A 87 -5.98 6.89 4.54
N GLU A 88 -6.20 6.82 3.24
CA GLU A 88 -7.32 7.42 2.54
C GLU A 88 -8.04 6.31 1.78
N ILE A 89 -9.37 6.30 1.86
CA ILE A 89 -10.22 5.27 1.25
C ILE A 89 -11.27 5.99 0.42
N GLU A 90 -11.33 5.67 -0.88
CA GLU A 90 -12.29 6.25 -1.82
C GLU A 90 -13.04 5.13 -2.52
N PHE A 91 -14.38 5.20 -2.50
CA PHE A 91 -15.24 4.24 -3.19
C PHE A 91 -15.81 4.88 -4.45
N PHE A 92 -15.67 4.16 -5.57
CA PHE A 92 -16.18 4.55 -6.88
C PHE A 92 -17.19 3.51 -7.34
N ASP A 93 -18.42 3.60 -6.84
CA ASP A 93 -19.50 2.63 -7.07
C ASP A 93 -20.79 3.23 -7.66
N GLU A 94 -20.88 4.55 -7.72
CA GLU A 94 -22.03 5.24 -8.31
C GLU A 94 -21.93 5.28 -9.84
N ASN A 95 -22.95 4.74 -10.52
CA ASN A 95 -23.07 4.71 -11.99
C ASN A 95 -21.89 4.03 -12.72
N GLN A 96 -21.18 3.14 -12.05
CA GLN A 96 -20.08 2.36 -12.61
C GLN A 96 -20.57 0.94 -12.92
N GLU A 97 -20.32 0.44 -14.13
CA GLU A 97 -20.53 -0.99 -14.45
C GLU A 97 -19.59 -1.88 -13.62
N ARG A 98 -18.41 -1.36 -13.25
CA ARG A 98 -17.40 -2.03 -12.44
C ARG A 98 -17.01 -1.13 -11.27
N PRO A 99 -17.71 -1.26 -10.13
CA PRO A 99 -17.35 -0.54 -8.92
C PRO A 99 -15.91 -0.85 -8.51
N TYR A 100 -15.18 0.14 -8.03
CA TYR A 100 -13.83 -0.09 -7.48
C TYR A 100 -13.58 0.75 -6.23
N VAL A 101 -12.65 0.28 -5.41
CA VAL A 101 -12.14 1.02 -4.27
C VAL A 101 -10.70 1.44 -4.53
N ARG A 102 -10.34 2.65 -4.11
CA ARG A 102 -8.96 3.10 -4.00
C ARG A 102 -8.59 3.18 -2.53
N VAL A 103 -7.53 2.48 -2.16
CA VAL A 103 -6.93 2.58 -0.83
C VAL A 103 -5.53 3.15 -0.98
N THR A 104 -5.30 4.29 -0.36
CA THR A 104 -4.02 5.00 -0.38
C THR A 104 -3.44 4.99 1.02
N VAL A 105 -2.16 4.65 1.15
CA VAL A 105 -1.43 4.67 2.42
C VAL A 105 -0.21 5.56 2.28
N LYS A 106 -0.07 6.53 3.18
CA LYS A 106 0.98 7.57 3.16
C LYS A 106 1.81 7.50 4.43
N SER A 107 3.13 7.55 4.29
CA SER A 107 4.05 7.63 5.44
C SER A 107 5.41 8.16 5.01
N GLN A 108 6.02 9.04 5.83
CA GLN A 108 7.41 9.51 5.65
C GLN A 108 7.71 10.06 4.24
N GLY A 109 6.73 10.68 3.57
CA GLY A 109 6.86 11.20 2.21
C GLY A 109 6.71 10.17 1.09
N TYR A 110 6.44 8.91 1.43
CA TYR A 110 6.09 7.84 0.50
C TYR A 110 4.58 7.64 0.48
N GLU A 111 4.07 7.30 -0.71
CA GLU A 111 2.68 6.99 -0.93
C GLU A 111 2.57 5.69 -1.74
N ALA A 112 1.70 4.79 -1.29
CA ALA A 112 1.34 3.61 -2.03
C ALA A 112 -0.17 3.55 -2.21
N GLN A 113 -0.59 3.19 -3.42
CA GLN A 113 -1.99 3.11 -3.79
C GLN A 113 -2.35 1.69 -4.23
N SER A 114 -3.53 1.23 -3.86
CA SER A 114 -4.17 0.04 -4.37
C SER A 114 -5.52 0.38 -4.98
N LEU A 115 -5.78 -0.18 -6.16
CA LEU A 115 -7.04 -0.09 -6.87
C LEU A 115 -7.60 -1.50 -6.96
N TYR A 116 -8.80 -1.70 -6.42
CA TYR A 116 -9.44 -3.00 -6.40
C TYR A 116 -10.84 -2.92 -7.00
N GLU A 117 -11.03 -3.60 -8.13
CA GLU A 117 -12.32 -3.70 -8.81
C GLU A 117 -13.18 -4.79 -8.18
N LEU A 118 -14.45 -4.47 -7.93
CA LEU A 118 -15.47 -5.44 -7.57
C LEU A 118 -15.85 -6.22 -8.84
N ARG A 119 -15.48 -7.50 -8.89
CA ARG A 119 -15.90 -8.39 -9.97
C ARG A 119 -17.09 -9.23 -9.53
N SER A 120 -18.11 -9.28 -10.37
CA SER A 120 -19.16 -10.30 -10.27
C SER A 120 -18.48 -11.68 -10.29
N PRO A 121 -18.85 -12.61 -9.38
CA PRO A 121 -18.38 -14.00 -9.44
C PRO A 121 -19.01 -14.79 -10.61
N PHE A 122 -19.89 -14.17 -11.40
CA PHE A 122 -20.57 -14.74 -12.56
C PHE A 122 -20.29 -13.93 -13.83
#